data_AF-A0A1G3VA67-F1
#
_entry.id   AF-A0A1G3VA67-F1
#
_cell.length_a   1.000
_cell.length_b   1.000
_cell.length_c   1.000
_cell.angle_alpha   90.00
_cell.angle_beta   90.00
_cell.angle_gamma   90.00
#
_symmetry.space_group_name_H-M   'P 1'
#
loop_
_entity.id
_entity.type
_entity.pdbx_description
1 polymer ?
#
loop_
_entity_poly.entity_id
_entity_poly.type
_entity_poly.pdbx_seq_one_letter_code
_entity_poly.pdbx_strand_id
1 'polypeptide(L)'
;MENRHTRRDFIKMMSMGALAGLSLGSLSCTRAGMEEFLQKHFREMSEDEKKAVIRRLEAKYLKKYGKKVRISTQQAEAGVLWGYGLDLSRCIGCRRCVYACVNENNQSRVNPQLQWIRVIRLKKGSLINLENAEHYYNPETVPEPGFMYMPVQCQQCENPPCVRVCPVKATWKEPDGIVVVDYNWCIGCRYCMAACPYKGRVFNWAEPNLPAAELNTEVHYLGNRPRMKNVVEKCTFCIQRVRQGRYPACVEICPTGTRKFGNLLDPNSEIRYLIENKRVFRLKEDFNTDPKFYYFFSA
;
A
#
# COMPACT_ATOMS: atom_id res chain seq x y z
N MET A 1 10.78 -23.78 26.74
CA MET A 1 10.97 -22.90 25.57
C MET A 1 10.34 -23.59 24.37
N GLU A 2 9.08 -23.32 24.07
CA GLU A 2 8.41 -23.92 22.90
C GLU A 2 8.93 -23.29 21.60
N ASN A 3 9.53 -24.13 20.75
CA ASN A 3 9.90 -23.77 19.39
C ASN A 3 8.62 -23.45 18.59
N ARG A 4 8.27 -22.16 18.51
CA ARG A 4 7.20 -21.69 17.62
C ARG A 4 7.72 -21.68 16.19
N HIS A 5 7.46 -22.76 15.46
CA HIS A 5 7.65 -22.80 14.01
C HIS A 5 6.84 -21.68 13.35
N THR A 6 7.51 -20.82 12.58
CA THR A 6 6.83 -19.77 11.83
C THR A 6 6.26 -20.36 10.53
N ARG A 7 5.24 -19.72 9.94
CA ARG A 7 4.74 -20.12 8.60
C ARG A 7 5.83 -20.08 7.52
N ARG A 8 6.89 -19.27 7.70
CA ARG A 8 8.06 -19.27 6.82
C ARG A 8 8.90 -20.53 6.97
N ASP A 9 9.00 -21.08 8.18
CA ASP A 9 9.65 -22.36 8.43
C ASP A 9 8.84 -23.51 7.84
N PHE A 10 7.50 -23.45 7.94
CA PHE A 10 6.61 -24.42 7.30
C PHE A 10 6.75 -24.44 5.77
N ILE A 11 6.79 -23.27 5.12
CA ILE A 11 6.97 -23.18 3.65
C ILE A 11 8.35 -23.69 3.23
N LYS A 12 9.42 -23.39 3.99
CA LYS A 12 10.75 -23.96 3.76
C LYS A 12 10.77 -25.48 3.89
N MET A 13 10.07 -26.01 4.89
CA MET A 13 9.94 -27.45 5.14
C MET A 13 9.16 -28.15 4.01
N MET A 14 8.10 -27.53 3.49
CA MET A 14 7.38 -28.02 2.30
C MET A 14 8.23 -27.98 1.02
N SER A 15 9.06 -26.96 0.81
CA SER A 15 9.98 -26.94 -0.33
C SER A 15 11.07 -28.01 -0.25
N MET A 16 11.42 -28.48 0.95
CA MET A 16 12.28 -29.65 1.13
C MET A 16 11.52 -30.98 1.00
N GLY A 17 10.23 -31.01 1.35
CA GLY A 17 9.35 -32.18 1.20
C GLY A 17 9.04 -32.54 -0.26
N ALA A 18 9.21 -31.62 -1.21
CA ALA A 18 9.05 -31.92 -2.64
C ALA A 18 10.18 -32.81 -3.21
N LEU A 19 11.31 -32.94 -2.51
CA LEU A 19 12.43 -33.81 -2.90
C LEU A 19 12.56 -35.08 -2.05
N ALA A 20 11.78 -35.20 -0.97
CA ALA A 20 11.71 -36.39 -0.15
C ALA A 20 10.27 -36.91 -0.14
N GLY A 21 9.90 -37.63 -1.21
CA GLY A 21 8.81 -38.59 -1.11
C GLY A 21 9.11 -39.53 0.05
N LEU A 22 8.10 -39.78 0.90
CA LEU A 22 8.10 -40.64 2.09
C LEU A 22 8.53 -39.96 3.40
N SER A 23 7.57 -39.34 4.10
CA SER A 23 7.31 -39.53 5.56
C SER A 23 6.35 -38.48 6.15
N LEU A 24 5.21 -38.23 5.49
CA LEU A 24 4.02 -37.72 6.20
C LEU A 24 3.00 -38.85 6.25
N GLY A 25 3.09 -39.63 7.32
CA GLY A 25 2.03 -40.55 7.68
C GLY A 25 0.70 -39.80 7.83
N SER A 26 -0.35 -40.44 7.30
CA SER A 26 -1.76 -40.29 7.67
C SER A 26 -2.53 -39.00 7.36
N LEU A 27 -2.09 -38.12 6.47
CA LEU A 27 -3.04 -37.20 5.81
C LEU A 27 -3.68 -37.93 4.63
N SER A 28 -4.78 -38.65 4.93
CA SER A 28 -5.75 -39.05 3.91
C SER A 28 -6.10 -37.79 3.11
N CYS A 29 -5.72 -37.76 1.83
CA CYS A 29 -6.07 -36.70 0.87
C CYS A 29 -7.57 -36.69 0.53
N THR A 30 -8.43 -36.93 1.53
CA THR A 30 -9.87 -36.76 1.44
C THR A 30 -10.21 -35.33 1.80
N ARG A 31 -11.26 -34.79 1.17
CA ARG A 31 -11.78 -33.44 1.45
C ARG A 31 -12.09 -33.24 2.94
N ALA A 32 -12.61 -34.27 3.60
CA ALA A 32 -12.90 -34.27 5.04
C ALA A 32 -11.62 -34.16 5.88
N GLY A 33 -10.56 -34.94 5.57
CA GLY A 33 -9.28 -34.84 6.27
C GLY A 33 -8.59 -33.48 6.08
N MET A 34 -8.78 -32.85 4.91
CA MET A 34 -8.29 -31.50 4.64
C MET A 34 -9.11 -30.42 5.38
N GLU A 35 -10.44 -30.53 5.42
CA GLU A 35 -11.31 -29.61 6.19
C GLU A 35 -11.05 -29.70 7.69
N GLU A 36 -10.89 -30.90 8.24
CA GLU A 36 -10.58 -31.12 9.66
C GLU A 36 -9.17 -30.61 10.01
N PHE A 37 -8.17 -30.83 9.15
CA PHE A 37 -6.83 -30.26 9.31
C PHE A 37 -6.85 -28.72 9.25
N LEU A 38 -7.61 -28.13 8.32
CA LEU A 38 -7.75 -26.68 8.20
C LEU A 38 -8.50 -26.07 9.39
N GLN A 39 -9.58 -26.69 9.88
CA GLN A 39 -10.26 -26.25 11.11
C GLN A 39 -9.35 -26.34 12.33
N LYS A 40 -8.54 -27.41 12.43
CA LYS A 40 -7.64 -27.64 13.56
C LYS A 40 -6.41 -26.71 13.57
N HIS A 41 -5.88 -26.37 12.40
CA HIS A 41 -4.62 -25.62 12.29
C HIS A 41 -4.76 -24.18 11.75
N PHE A 42 -5.90 -23.83 11.15
CA PHE A 42 -6.16 -22.55 10.51
C PHE A 42 -7.56 -22.02 10.87
N ARG A 43 -7.83 -21.85 12.18
CA ARG A 43 -9.01 -21.13 12.66
C ARG A 43 -8.85 -19.62 12.51
N GLU A 44 -9.96 -18.91 12.34
CA GLU A 44 -9.98 -17.46 12.52
C GLU A 44 -9.67 -17.12 13.98
N MET A 45 -8.90 -16.04 14.16
CA MET A 45 -8.54 -15.58 15.50
C MET A 45 -9.76 -14.96 16.19
N SER A 46 -9.93 -15.27 17.48
CA SER A 46 -10.92 -14.58 18.31
C SER A 46 -10.54 -13.11 18.50
N GLU A 47 -11.51 -12.28 18.91
CA GLU A 47 -11.25 -10.86 19.21
C GLU A 47 -10.20 -10.68 20.30
N ASP A 48 -10.13 -11.58 21.28
CA ASP A 48 -9.12 -11.54 22.33
C ASP A 48 -7.73 -11.93 21.82
N GLU A 49 -7.65 -12.90 20.92
CA GLU A 49 -6.40 -13.25 20.23
C GLU A 49 -5.90 -12.08 19.37
N LYS A 50 -6.81 -11.39 18.66
CA LYS A 50 -6.48 -10.16 17.89
C LYS A 50 -5.93 -9.06 18.81
N LYS A 51 -6.61 -8.79 19.94
CA LYS A 51 -6.14 -7.82 20.96
C LYS A 51 -4.79 -8.21 21.55
N ALA A 52 -4.56 -9.51 21.80
CA ALA A 52 -3.27 -10.00 22.28
C ALA A 52 -2.15 -9.76 21.26
N VAL A 53 -2.43 -9.94 19.96
CA VAL A 53 -1.47 -9.61 18.89
C VAL A 53 -1.16 -8.12 18.86
N ILE A 54 -2.17 -7.25 19.01
CA ILE A 54 -1.98 -5.80 19.07
C ILE A 54 -1.07 -5.44 20.26
N ARG A 55 -1.39 -5.91 21.47
CA ARG A 55 -0.57 -5.66 22.68
C ARG A 55 0.87 -6.11 22.50
N ARG A 56 1.08 -7.27 21.87
CA ARG A 56 2.42 -7.79 21.56
C ARG A 56 3.18 -6.88 20.58
N LEU A 57 2.50 -6.35 19.57
CA LEU A 57 3.11 -5.43 18.61
C LEU A 57 3.45 -4.08 19.24
N GLU A 58 2.54 -3.52 20.05
CA GLU A 58 2.79 -2.27 20.78
C GLU A 58 3.97 -2.41 21.75
N ALA A 59 4.03 -3.51 22.52
CA ALA A 59 5.17 -3.81 23.38
C ALA A 59 6.49 -3.96 22.60
N LYS A 60 6.44 -4.61 21.43
CA LYS A 60 7.60 -4.73 20.53
C LYS A 60 8.07 -3.36 20.04
N TYR A 61 7.15 -2.47 19.65
CA TYR A 61 7.49 -1.14 19.17
C TYR A 61 7.99 -0.22 20.29
N LEU A 62 7.40 -0.32 21.49
CA LEU A 62 7.92 0.37 22.68
C LEU A 62 9.35 -0.04 22.98
N LYS A 63 9.67 -1.34 22.92
CA LYS A 63 11.04 -1.83 23.10
C LYS A 63 11.99 -1.38 21.99
N LYS A 64 11.55 -1.36 20.73
CA LYS A 64 12.41 -1.02 19.58
C LYS A 64 12.66 0.49 19.45
N TYR A 65 11.66 1.32 19.72
CA TYR A 65 11.70 2.76 19.44
C TYR A 65 11.64 3.64 20.70
N GLY A 66 11.42 3.07 21.88
CA GLY A 66 11.26 3.86 23.13
C GLY A 66 9.99 4.71 23.16
N LYS A 67 9.06 4.54 22.21
CA LYS A 67 7.81 5.31 22.10
C LYS A 67 6.59 4.39 22.17
N LYS A 68 5.55 4.84 22.87
CA LYS A 68 4.24 4.17 22.87
C LYS A 68 3.57 4.39 21.52
N VAL A 69 3.34 3.30 20.79
CA VAL A 69 2.64 3.29 19.51
C VAL A 69 1.22 2.82 19.76
N ARG A 70 0.23 3.50 19.16
CA ARG A 70 -1.18 3.11 19.20
C ARG A 70 -1.55 2.45 17.89
N ILE A 71 -1.93 1.18 17.92
CA ILE A 71 -2.32 0.43 16.72
C ILE A 71 -3.84 0.35 16.62
N SER A 72 -4.41 1.05 15.63
CA SER A 72 -5.80 0.93 15.23
C SER A 72 -6.05 -0.29 14.34
N THR A 73 -7.20 -0.92 14.52
CA THR A 73 -7.78 -1.96 13.66
C THR A 73 -9.16 -1.57 13.14
N GLN A 74 -9.43 -0.26 13.06
CA GLN A 74 -10.70 0.26 12.58
C GLN A 74 -11.02 -0.33 11.21
N GLN A 75 -12.21 -0.91 11.07
CA GLN A 75 -12.65 -1.56 9.84
C GLN A 75 -13.10 -0.54 8.79
N ALA A 76 -13.28 -1.00 7.56
CA ALA A 76 -13.91 -0.21 6.51
C ALA A 76 -15.34 0.17 6.92
N GLU A 77 -15.73 1.41 6.67
CA GLU A 77 -17.10 1.86 6.86
C GLU A 77 -17.98 1.39 5.70
N ALA A 78 -19.22 1.01 6.01
CA ALA A 78 -20.19 0.61 4.99
C ALA A 78 -20.58 1.82 4.12
N GLY A 79 -20.79 1.59 2.83
CA GLY A 79 -21.17 2.67 1.89
C GLY A 79 -20.04 3.63 1.52
N VAL A 80 -18.80 3.32 1.89
CA VAL A 80 -17.62 4.09 1.50
C VAL A 80 -16.85 3.37 0.40
N LEU A 81 -16.44 4.11 -0.64
CA LEU A 81 -15.51 3.65 -1.66
C LEU A 81 -14.51 4.77 -1.97
N TRP A 82 -13.26 4.62 -1.54
CA TRP A 82 -12.29 5.71 -1.71
C TRP A 82 -11.82 5.87 -3.16
N GLY A 83 -11.85 7.12 -3.64
CA GLY A 83 -11.30 7.53 -4.93
C GLY A 83 -10.27 8.65 -4.78
N TYR A 84 -9.43 8.80 -5.80
CA TYR A 84 -8.36 9.80 -5.81
C TYR A 84 -8.32 10.53 -7.16
N GLY A 85 -8.11 11.84 -7.14
CA GLY A 85 -8.00 12.71 -8.32
C GLY A 85 -6.67 13.46 -8.33
N LEU A 86 -6.04 13.58 -9.49
CA LEU A 86 -4.85 14.39 -9.71
C LEU A 86 -5.05 15.37 -10.86
N ASP A 87 -5.02 16.66 -10.52
CA ASP A 87 -5.01 17.75 -11.48
C ASP A 87 -3.60 18.00 -12.03
N LEU A 88 -3.34 17.52 -13.24
CA LEU A 88 -2.03 17.65 -13.86
C LEU A 88 -1.70 19.09 -14.27
N SER A 89 -2.70 19.97 -14.41
CA SER A 89 -2.47 21.37 -14.78
C SER A 89 -1.92 22.21 -13.62
N ARG A 90 -2.16 21.80 -12.37
CA ARG A 90 -1.77 22.52 -11.14
C ARG A 90 -0.51 21.94 -10.48
N CYS A 91 -0.01 20.80 -10.98
CA CYS A 91 1.14 20.14 -10.37
C CYS A 91 2.44 20.88 -10.73
N ILE A 92 3.07 21.50 -9.74
CA ILE A 92 4.35 22.21 -9.91
C ILE A 92 5.58 21.31 -9.71
N GLY A 93 5.42 20.01 -9.41
CA GLY A 93 6.56 19.12 -9.24
C GLY A 93 7.35 19.26 -7.94
N CYS A 94 6.90 20.03 -6.94
CA CYS A 94 7.64 20.31 -5.69
C CYS A 94 7.91 19.10 -4.76
N ARG A 95 7.37 17.91 -5.07
CA ARG A 95 7.54 16.65 -4.29
C ARG A 95 7.16 16.68 -2.80
N ARG A 96 6.58 17.76 -2.27
CA ARG A 96 6.07 17.83 -0.88
C ARG A 96 5.17 16.64 -0.51
N CYS A 97 4.34 16.20 -1.45
CA CYS A 97 3.50 15.01 -1.30
C CYS A 97 4.29 13.70 -1.06
N VAL A 98 5.48 13.56 -1.66
CA VAL A 98 6.37 12.42 -1.46
C VAL A 98 6.91 12.42 -0.04
N TYR A 99 7.47 13.55 0.41
CA TYR A 99 8.04 13.69 1.76
C TYR A 99 6.98 13.51 2.86
N ALA A 100 5.79 14.08 2.68
CA ALA A 100 4.68 13.87 3.62
C ALA A 100 4.26 12.41 3.69
N CYS A 101 4.22 11.71 2.54
CA CYS A 101 3.88 10.29 2.50
C CYS A 101 4.94 9.43 3.22
N VAL A 102 6.23 9.77 3.05
CA VAL A 102 7.34 9.12 3.77
C VAL A 102 7.21 9.33 5.27
N ASN A 103 6.96 10.57 5.71
CA ASN A 103 6.80 10.93 7.11
C ASN A 103 5.63 10.21 7.76
N GLU A 104 4.43 10.44 7.21
CA GLU A 104 3.16 9.89 7.70
C GLU A 104 3.17 8.36 7.76
N ASN A 105 3.71 7.74 6.71
CA ASN A 105 3.63 6.30 6.56
C ASN A 105 4.88 5.58 7.06
N ASN A 106 5.73 6.15 7.94
CA ASN A 106 6.85 5.41 8.55
C ASN A 106 7.75 4.64 7.54
N GLN A 107 7.96 5.18 6.33
CA GLN A 107 8.80 4.56 5.30
C GLN A 107 10.29 4.65 5.67
N SER A 108 11.14 3.78 5.11
CA SER A 108 12.58 3.88 5.40
C SER A 108 13.19 5.19 4.88
N ARG A 109 14.11 5.79 5.66
CA ARG A 109 14.64 7.16 5.44
C ARG A 109 15.94 7.24 4.66
N VAL A 110 16.93 6.41 5.00
CA VAL A 110 18.32 6.61 4.54
C VAL A 110 18.78 5.48 3.63
N ASN A 111 18.83 4.24 4.10
CA ASN A 111 19.47 3.15 3.35
C ASN A 111 18.62 1.86 3.31
N PRO A 112 17.75 1.68 2.30
CA PRO A 112 17.39 2.63 1.24
C PRO A 112 16.27 3.59 1.66
N GLN A 113 16.29 4.82 1.15
CA GLN A 113 15.10 5.67 1.19
C GLN A 113 14.01 5.05 0.30
N LEU A 114 12.84 4.76 0.89
CA LEU A 114 11.70 4.23 0.14
C LEU A 114 10.65 5.31 -0.06
N GLN A 115 10.09 5.36 -1.27
CA GLN A 115 9.08 6.34 -1.66
C GLN A 115 7.92 5.63 -2.37
N TRP A 116 6.71 5.73 -1.82
CA TRP A 116 5.50 5.19 -2.47
C TRP A 116 4.96 6.05 -3.61
N ILE A 117 5.34 7.32 -3.65
CA ILE A 117 4.90 8.30 -4.64
C ILE A 117 6.13 8.68 -5.45
N ARG A 118 6.00 8.58 -6.78
CA ARG A 118 7.01 9.06 -7.73
C ARG A 118 6.42 10.25 -8.45
N VAL A 119 7.17 11.32 -8.61
CA VAL A 119 6.76 12.44 -9.47
C VAL A 119 7.63 12.37 -10.70
N ILE A 120 7.02 12.20 -11.87
CA ILE A 120 7.72 12.19 -13.16
C ILE A 120 7.59 13.55 -13.82
N ARG A 121 8.68 14.02 -14.41
CA ARG A 121 8.76 15.23 -15.22
C ARG A 121 8.58 14.86 -16.69
N LEU A 122 7.72 15.59 -17.39
CA LEU A 122 7.36 15.38 -18.79
C LEU A 122 7.54 16.68 -19.55
N LYS A 123 8.11 16.63 -20.76
CA LYS A 123 8.22 17.80 -21.64
C LYS A 123 6.84 18.17 -22.18
N LYS A 124 6.48 19.46 -22.14
CA LYS A 124 5.25 20.00 -22.75
C LYS A 124 5.37 19.95 -24.27
N GLY A 125 4.24 19.73 -24.96
CA GLY A 125 4.16 19.76 -26.43
C GLY A 125 4.08 18.38 -27.10
N SER A 126 4.23 17.29 -26.34
CA SER A 126 3.78 15.96 -26.76
C SER A 126 2.57 15.52 -25.92
N LEU A 127 1.66 14.72 -26.50
CA LEU A 127 0.75 13.87 -25.72
C LEU A 127 1.55 13.16 -24.62
N ILE A 128 0.95 12.90 -23.44
CA ILE A 128 1.62 12.30 -22.27
C ILE A 128 2.47 11.10 -22.70
N ASN A 129 3.75 11.36 -22.97
CA ASN A 129 4.70 10.36 -23.44
C ASN A 129 5.53 9.93 -22.23
N LEU A 130 5.16 8.77 -21.69
CA LEU A 130 5.79 8.21 -20.51
C LEU A 130 7.17 7.58 -20.80
N GLU A 131 7.56 7.42 -22.07
CA GLU A 131 8.85 6.86 -22.47
C GLU A 131 9.99 7.86 -22.20
N ASN A 132 9.73 9.13 -22.49
CA ASN A 132 10.66 10.24 -22.22
C ASN A 132 10.45 10.85 -20.82
N ALA A 133 9.80 10.12 -19.91
CA ALA A 133 9.52 10.61 -18.57
C ALA A 133 10.76 10.57 -17.68
N GLU A 134 11.11 11.73 -17.11
CA GLU A 134 12.25 11.85 -16.22
C GLU A 134 11.83 11.64 -14.76
N HIS A 135 12.48 10.68 -14.10
CA HIS A 135 12.22 10.34 -12.70
C HIS A 135 13.01 11.20 -11.69
N TYR A 136 14.09 11.81 -12.15
CA TYR A 136 15.05 12.55 -11.33
C TYR A 136 15.19 13.96 -11.90
N TYR A 137 14.82 14.95 -11.10
CA TYR A 137 14.97 16.37 -11.39
C TYR A 137 15.17 17.10 -10.06
N ASN A 138 15.75 18.31 -10.10
CA ASN A 138 15.95 19.10 -8.88
C ASN A 138 14.60 19.69 -8.41
N PRO A 139 14.09 19.35 -7.22
CA PRO A 139 12.82 19.88 -6.73
C PRO A 139 12.88 21.38 -6.38
N GLU A 140 14.08 21.97 -6.28
CA GLU A 140 14.27 23.40 -6.00
C GLU A 140 14.10 24.28 -7.24
N THR A 141 14.26 23.71 -8.44
CA THR A 141 14.19 24.46 -9.71
C THR A 141 12.80 24.47 -10.33
N VAL A 142 11.79 23.90 -9.66
CA VAL A 142 10.44 23.74 -10.19
C VAL A 142 9.51 24.89 -9.77
N PRO A 143 8.51 25.29 -10.59
CA PRO A 143 8.17 24.71 -11.89
C PRO A 143 9.11 25.16 -13.02
N GLU A 144 9.66 24.20 -13.76
CA GLU A 144 10.54 24.51 -14.88
C GLU A 144 9.74 24.87 -16.14
N PRO A 145 10.15 25.91 -16.90
CA PRO A 145 9.53 26.25 -18.18
C PRO A 145 9.57 25.07 -19.16
N GLY A 146 8.48 24.84 -19.89
CA GLY A 146 8.40 23.76 -20.87
C GLY A 146 8.19 22.36 -20.29
N PHE A 147 8.00 22.20 -18.98
CA PHE A 147 7.72 20.90 -18.35
C PHE A 147 6.41 20.85 -17.58
N MET A 148 5.80 19.67 -17.52
CA MET A 148 4.68 19.33 -16.65
C MET A 148 5.06 18.15 -15.75
N TYR A 149 4.39 18.02 -14.61
CA TYR A 149 4.72 17.00 -13.61
C TYR A 149 3.52 16.08 -13.35
N MET A 150 3.77 14.79 -13.32
CA MET A 150 2.75 13.77 -13.10
C MET A 150 3.13 12.89 -11.90
N PRO A 151 2.45 13.01 -10.75
CA PRO A 151 2.63 12.07 -9.66
C PRO A 151 2.01 10.69 -9.99
N VAL A 152 2.76 9.63 -9.78
CA VAL A 152 2.36 8.22 -9.96
C VAL A 152 2.56 7.47 -8.64
N GLN A 153 1.50 6.82 -8.17
CA GLN A 153 1.48 6.01 -6.96
C GLN A 153 0.60 4.77 -7.14
N CYS A 154 0.36 3.99 -6.09
CA CYS A 154 -0.63 2.90 -6.17
C CYS A 154 -2.02 3.46 -6.50
N GLN A 155 -2.62 2.91 -7.56
CA GLN A 155 -3.89 3.38 -8.13
C GLN A 155 -5.14 2.77 -7.46
N GLN A 156 -4.97 1.93 -6.42
CA GLN A 156 -6.04 1.15 -5.76
C GLN A 156 -7.07 0.55 -6.73
N CYS A 157 -6.56 -0.18 -7.72
CA CYS A 157 -7.33 -0.89 -8.74
C CYS A 157 -8.54 -1.63 -8.18
N GLU A 158 -9.67 -1.56 -8.87
CA GLU A 158 -10.86 -2.36 -8.57
C GLU A 158 -10.65 -3.83 -8.95
N ASN A 159 -9.90 -4.05 -10.05
CA ASN A 159 -9.45 -5.35 -10.54
C ASN A 159 -7.92 -5.51 -10.34
N PRO A 160 -7.41 -5.62 -9.10
CA PRO A 160 -5.98 -5.57 -8.82
C PRO A 160 -5.25 -6.86 -9.24
N PRO A 161 -4.40 -6.85 -10.30
CA PRO A 161 -3.61 -8.02 -10.68
C PRO A 161 -2.65 -8.44 -9.56
N CYS A 162 -2.14 -7.46 -8.80
CA CYS A 162 -1.24 -7.68 -7.67
C CYS A 162 -1.85 -8.48 -6.50
N VAL A 163 -3.18 -8.56 -6.39
CA VAL A 163 -3.88 -9.43 -5.42
C VAL A 163 -3.95 -10.86 -5.94
N ARG A 164 -4.36 -11.04 -7.20
CA ARG A 164 -4.50 -12.36 -7.85
C ARG A 164 -3.21 -13.17 -7.85
N VAL A 165 -2.06 -12.52 -8.03
CA VAL A 165 -0.75 -13.20 -8.11
C VAL A 165 -0.12 -13.50 -6.74
N CYS A 166 -0.74 -13.13 -5.62
CA CYS A 166 -0.14 -13.36 -4.30
C CYS A 166 -0.37 -14.82 -3.85
N PRO A 167 0.67 -15.68 -3.81
CA PRO A 167 0.48 -17.11 -3.53
C PRO A 167 0.01 -17.38 -2.11
N VAL A 168 0.32 -16.48 -1.17
CA VAL A 168 -0.03 -16.59 0.25
C VAL A 168 -1.20 -15.69 0.65
N LYS A 169 -1.86 -15.03 -0.30
CA LYS A 169 -2.99 -14.11 -0.05
C LYS A 169 -2.67 -13.01 1.00
N ALA A 170 -1.42 -12.54 1.05
CA ALA A 170 -0.99 -11.47 1.95
C ALA A 170 -1.51 -10.08 1.55
N THR A 171 -2.29 -9.97 0.47
CA THR A 171 -2.86 -8.72 -0.02
C THR A 171 -4.25 -9.00 -0.55
N TRP A 172 -5.20 -8.11 -0.26
CA TRP A 172 -6.60 -8.22 -0.66
C TRP A 172 -7.19 -6.81 -0.79
N LYS A 173 -8.45 -6.71 -1.21
CA LYS A 173 -9.20 -5.46 -1.30
C LYS A 173 -10.19 -5.40 -0.13
N GLU A 174 -10.15 -4.33 0.64
CA GLU A 174 -11.12 -4.04 1.70
C GLU A 174 -12.44 -3.53 1.11
N PRO A 175 -13.56 -3.59 1.85
CA PRO A 175 -14.87 -3.09 1.38
C PRO A 175 -14.86 -1.61 0.97
N ASP A 176 -13.99 -0.80 1.59
CA ASP A 176 -13.79 0.61 1.25
C ASP A 176 -12.98 0.84 -0.05
N GLY A 177 -12.64 -0.25 -0.76
CA GLY A 177 -11.92 -0.25 -2.02
C GLY A 177 -10.41 -0.13 -1.90
N ILE A 178 -9.86 0.05 -0.68
CA ILE A 178 -8.42 0.11 -0.46
C ILE A 178 -7.84 -1.30 -0.61
N VAL A 179 -6.88 -1.45 -1.52
CA VAL A 179 -6.07 -2.68 -1.54
C VAL A 179 -5.14 -2.61 -0.33
N VAL A 180 -4.99 -3.67 0.45
CA VAL A 180 -4.13 -3.69 1.64
C VAL A 180 -3.06 -4.76 1.51
N VAL A 181 -2.03 -4.68 2.35
CA VAL A 181 -0.97 -5.69 2.44
C VAL A 181 -0.74 -5.99 3.92
N ASP A 182 -0.89 -7.26 4.30
CA ASP A 182 -0.40 -7.70 5.59
C ASP A 182 1.10 -8.00 5.48
N TYR A 183 1.92 -7.11 6.05
CA TYR A 183 3.36 -7.26 6.09
C TYR A 183 3.84 -8.50 6.85
N ASN A 184 3.09 -9.04 7.82
CA ASN A 184 3.46 -10.26 8.55
C ASN A 184 3.21 -11.50 7.71
N TRP A 185 2.19 -11.47 6.86
CA TRP A 185 1.89 -12.57 5.95
C TRP A 185 2.76 -12.53 4.69
N CYS A 186 3.24 -11.35 4.30
CA CYS A 186 4.10 -11.19 3.14
C CYS A 186 5.39 -12.05 3.26
N ILE A 187 5.55 -12.99 2.32
CA ILE A 187 6.76 -13.82 2.20
C ILE A 187 7.85 -13.18 1.33
N GLY A 188 7.56 -12.04 0.69
CA GLY A 188 8.56 -11.32 -0.09
C GLY A 188 8.89 -11.92 -1.46
N CYS A 189 8.00 -12.70 -2.08
CA CYS A 189 8.20 -13.30 -3.41
C CYS A 189 8.15 -12.30 -4.58
N ARG A 190 7.70 -11.05 -4.35
CA ARG A 190 7.69 -9.92 -5.30
C ARG A 190 6.83 -10.09 -6.57
N TYR A 191 6.11 -11.19 -6.76
CA TYR A 191 5.19 -11.35 -7.91
C TYR A 191 4.16 -10.21 -8.01
N CYS A 192 3.69 -9.71 -6.88
CA CYS A 192 2.77 -8.56 -6.84
C CYS A 192 3.39 -7.27 -7.40
N MET A 193 4.72 -7.11 -7.37
CA MET A 193 5.42 -5.98 -7.99
C MET A 193 5.50 -6.15 -9.50
N ALA A 194 5.86 -7.36 -9.97
CA ALA A 194 5.92 -7.67 -11.40
C ALA A 194 4.55 -7.51 -12.07
N ALA A 195 3.48 -7.92 -11.40
CA ALA A 195 2.11 -7.80 -11.92
C ALA A 195 1.54 -6.37 -11.90
N CYS A 196 2.20 -5.39 -11.26
CA CYS A 196 1.65 -4.04 -11.13
C CYS A 196 2.07 -3.16 -12.31
N PRO A 197 1.16 -2.75 -13.21
CA PRO A 197 1.51 -1.95 -14.40
C PRO A 197 1.98 -0.52 -14.06
N TYR A 198 1.76 -0.11 -12.81
CA TYR A 198 2.07 1.23 -12.31
C TYR A 198 3.36 1.32 -11.50
N LYS A 199 4.05 0.19 -11.27
CA LYS A 199 5.16 0.09 -10.30
C LYS A 199 4.77 0.71 -8.93
N GLY A 200 3.53 0.46 -8.48
CA GLY A 200 2.95 1.05 -7.26
C GLY A 200 3.30 0.30 -5.97
N ARG A 201 4.19 -0.70 -6.05
CA ARG A 201 4.65 -1.54 -4.93
C ARG A 201 6.16 -1.45 -4.81
N VAL A 202 6.65 -1.40 -3.58
CA VAL A 202 8.06 -1.20 -3.23
C VAL A 202 8.52 -2.31 -2.30
N PHE A 203 9.74 -2.82 -2.44
CA PHE A 203 10.27 -3.91 -1.62
C PHE A 203 11.31 -3.41 -0.61
N ASN A 204 11.24 -3.93 0.61
CA ASN A 204 12.25 -3.69 1.63
C ASN A 204 13.45 -4.62 1.46
N TRP A 205 14.45 -4.15 0.72
CA TRP A 205 15.70 -4.90 0.49
C TRP A 205 16.61 -4.96 1.72
N ALA A 206 16.67 -3.88 2.49
CA ALA A 206 17.42 -3.80 3.74
C ALA A 206 16.47 -3.74 4.95
N GLU A 207 17.03 -3.80 6.15
CA GLU A 207 16.26 -3.50 7.37
C GLU A 207 15.83 -2.03 7.33
N PRO A 208 14.52 -1.71 7.43
CA PRO A 208 14.06 -0.34 7.33
C PRO A 208 14.67 0.55 8.40
N ASN A 209 15.45 1.53 7.98
CA ASN A 209 15.94 2.60 8.83
C ASN A 209 14.82 3.62 9.07
N LEU A 210 14.31 3.66 10.30
CA LEU A 210 13.32 4.62 10.80
C LEU A 210 13.79 5.13 12.17
N PRO A 211 14.29 6.37 12.26
CA PRO A 211 14.70 6.96 13.53
C PRO A 211 13.53 7.04 14.50
N ALA A 212 13.77 6.75 15.78
CA ALA A 212 12.74 6.82 16.83
C ALA A 212 12.12 8.23 16.95
N ALA A 213 12.93 9.27 16.74
CA ALA A 213 12.47 10.67 16.77
C ALA A 213 11.36 10.95 15.75
N GLU A 214 11.45 10.35 14.55
CA GLU A 214 10.55 10.58 13.41
C GLU A 214 9.41 9.55 13.30
N LEU A 215 9.30 8.61 14.25
CA LEU A 215 8.24 7.61 14.25
C LEU A 215 6.87 8.27 14.43
N ASN A 216 5.97 8.06 13.47
CA ASN A 216 4.54 8.30 13.66
C ASN A 216 3.95 7.18 14.54
N THR A 217 3.43 7.58 15.71
CA THR A 217 2.89 6.66 16.73
C THR A 217 1.44 6.27 16.51
N GLU A 218 0.69 7.03 15.70
CA GLU A 218 -0.68 6.69 15.34
C GLU A 218 -0.65 5.81 14.10
N VAL A 219 -0.78 4.49 14.31
CA VAL A 219 -0.64 3.53 13.23
C VAL A 219 -1.89 2.69 13.02
N HIS A 220 -2.11 2.24 11.79
CA HIS A 220 -3.11 1.24 11.48
C HIS A 220 -2.44 -0.10 11.16
N TYR A 221 -3.05 -1.22 11.60
CA TYR A 221 -2.48 -2.55 11.40
C TYR A 221 -2.18 -2.88 9.92
N LEU A 222 -3.07 -2.49 9.01
CA LEU A 222 -2.91 -2.65 7.55
C LEU A 222 -2.28 -1.44 6.84
N GLY A 223 -1.81 -0.46 7.60
CA GLY A 223 -1.36 0.84 7.10
C GLY A 223 0.10 1.12 7.36
N ASN A 224 0.38 2.24 8.02
CA ASN A 224 1.69 2.81 8.27
C ASN A 224 2.51 2.15 9.39
N ARG A 225 2.22 0.92 9.82
CA ARG A 225 3.04 0.27 10.85
C ARG A 225 4.51 0.12 10.40
N PRO A 226 5.50 0.21 11.30
CA PRO A 226 6.90 -0.02 10.94
C PRO A 226 7.10 -1.41 10.34
N ARG A 227 7.82 -1.48 9.22
CA ARG A 227 7.99 -2.72 8.43
C ARG A 227 9.27 -3.46 8.82
N MET A 228 9.36 -4.67 8.31
CA MET A 228 10.49 -5.58 8.45
C MET A 228 11.17 -5.79 7.10
N LYS A 229 12.42 -6.26 7.11
CA LYS A 229 13.11 -6.68 5.89
C LYS A 229 12.29 -7.75 5.12
N ASN A 230 12.41 -7.74 3.80
CA ASN A 230 11.82 -8.71 2.87
C ASN A 230 10.28 -8.68 2.76
N VAL A 231 9.66 -7.51 2.96
CA VAL A 231 8.22 -7.33 2.72
C VAL A 231 7.96 -6.27 1.65
N VAL A 232 6.85 -6.44 0.93
CA VAL A 232 6.38 -5.48 -0.06
C VAL A 232 5.43 -4.48 0.59
N GLU A 233 5.61 -3.22 0.25
CA GLU A 233 4.78 -2.09 0.68
C GLU A 233 4.14 -1.38 -0.51
N LYS A 234 3.16 -0.53 -0.23
CA LYS A 234 2.52 0.34 -1.20
C LYS A 234 1.76 1.46 -0.51
N CYS A 235 1.40 2.49 -1.26
CA CYS A 235 0.39 3.46 -0.83
C CYS A 235 -0.92 2.75 -0.43
N THR A 236 -1.46 3.07 0.74
CA THR A 236 -2.71 2.54 1.32
C THR A 236 -3.76 3.64 1.46
N PHE A 237 -3.66 4.72 0.67
CA PHE A 237 -4.46 5.95 0.85
C PHE A 237 -4.43 6.51 2.28
N CYS A 238 -3.34 6.26 3.01
CA CYS A 238 -3.23 6.61 4.43
C CYS A 238 -4.45 6.10 5.22
N ILE A 239 -4.72 4.81 5.14
CA ILE A 239 -5.82 4.11 5.84
C ILE A 239 -6.00 4.54 7.31
N GLN A 240 -4.89 4.83 8.00
CA GLN A 240 -4.87 5.34 9.38
C GLN A 240 -5.50 6.73 9.56
N ARG A 241 -5.55 7.54 8.49
CA ARG A 241 -6.14 8.89 8.46
C ARG A 241 -7.56 8.87 7.90
N VAL A 242 -7.76 8.21 6.76
CA VAL A 242 -9.04 8.29 6.02
C VAL A 242 -10.18 7.60 6.77
N ARG A 243 -9.91 6.52 7.51
CA ARG A 243 -10.90 5.90 8.40
C ARG A 243 -11.20 6.76 9.64
N GLN A 244 -10.39 7.79 9.92
CA GLN A 244 -10.63 8.76 11.00
C GLN A 244 -11.23 10.08 10.48
N GLY A 245 -11.74 10.10 9.24
CA GLY A 245 -12.31 11.32 8.63
C GLY A 245 -11.26 12.36 8.23
N ARG A 246 -9.97 12.00 8.16
CA ARG A 246 -8.89 12.91 7.75
C ARG A 246 -8.40 12.62 6.34
N TYR A 247 -7.98 13.64 5.63
CA TYR A 247 -7.38 13.46 4.32
C TYR A 247 -6.04 12.71 4.38
N PRO A 248 -5.66 12.01 3.29
CA PRO A 248 -4.32 11.46 3.16
C PRO A 248 -3.26 12.58 3.27
N ALA A 249 -2.12 12.31 3.92
CA ALA A 249 -1.08 13.33 4.14
C ALA A 249 -0.57 13.98 2.84
N CYS A 250 -0.56 13.22 1.73
CA CYS A 250 -0.17 13.76 0.43
C CYS A 250 -1.19 14.78 -0.14
N VAL A 251 -2.47 14.67 0.22
CA VAL A 251 -3.54 15.61 -0.17
C VAL A 251 -3.39 16.89 0.65
N GLU A 252 -3.34 16.78 1.99
CA GLU A 252 -3.27 17.94 2.89
C GLU A 252 -2.04 18.83 2.65
N ILE A 253 -0.88 18.23 2.35
CA ILE A 253 0.37 19.00 2.18
C ILE A 253 0.45 19.73 0.82
N CYS A 254 -0.45 19.43 -0.13
CA CYS A 254 -0.29 19.90 -1.50
C CYS A 254 -0.59 21.40 -1.62
N PRO A 255 0.40 22.26 -1.90
CA PRO A 255 0.21 23.71 -1.83
C PRO A 255 -0.69 24.25 -2.95
N THR A 256 -0.78 23.53 -4.08
CA THR A 256 -1.56 23.98 -5.24
C THR A 256 -2.95 23.35 -5.31
N GLY A 257 -3.33 22.49 -4.36
CA GLY A 257 -4.62 21.79 -4.40
C GLY A 257 -4.74 20.79 -5.56
N THR A 258 -3.61 20.31 -6.09
CA THR A 258 -3.55 19.33 -7.20
C THR A 258 -4.23 18.00 -6.85
N ARG A 259 -4.13 17.60 -5.59
CA ARG A 259 -4.57 16.29 -5.11
C ARG A 259 -5.98 16.41 -4.54
N LYS A 260 -6.87 15.56 -5.03
CA LYS A 260 -8.27 15.47 -4.62
C LYS A 260 -8.56 14.07 -4.13
N PHE A 261 -9.41 13.94 -3.12
CA PHE A 261 -9.69 12.66 -2.48
C PHE A 261 -11.09 12.67 -1.88
N GLY A 262 -11.79 11.54 -1.92
CA GLY A 262 -13.14 11.47 -1.40
C GLY A 262 -13.80 10.12 -1.64
N ASN A 263 -15.03 10.00 -1.15
CA ASN A 263 -15.87 8.81 -1.33
C ASN A 263 -16.56 8.85 -2.70
N LEU A 264 -16.27 7.90 -3.58
CA LEU A 264 -16.89 7.75 -4.89
C LEU A 264 -18.41 7.51 -4.85
N LEU A 265 -18.91 6.97 -3.73
CA LEU A 265 -20.34 6.72 -3.53
C LEU A 265 -21.08 7.93 -2.96
N ASP A 266 -20.36 8.94 -2.47
CA ASP A 266 -20.95 10.19 -2.01
C ASP A 266 -21.09 11.18 -3.18
N PRO A 267 -22.33 11.56 -3.57
CA PRO A 267 -22.57 12.49 -4.66
C PRO A 267 -21.97 13.88 -4.43
N ASN A 268 -21.79 14.27 -3.15
CA ASN A 268 -21.25 15.58 -2.78
C ASN A 268 -19.72 15.59 -2.65
N SER A 269 -19.06 14.47 -2.90
CA SER A 269 -17.61 14.37 -2.77
C SER A 269 -16.87 15.12 -3.89
N GLU A 270 -15.68 15.64 -3.59
CA GLU A 270 -14.82 16.28 -4.59
C GLU A 270 -14.54 15.35 -5.78
N ILE A 271 -14.37 14.05 -5.52
CA ILE A 271 -14.08 13.07 -6.57
C ILE A 271 -15.29 12.84 -7.48
N ARG A 272 -16.49 12.78 -6.91
CA ARG A 272 -17.71 12.63 -7.71
C ARG A 272 -17.87 13.84 -8.64
N TYR A 273 -17.76 15.05 -8.09
CA TYR A 273 -17.82 16.27 -8.88
C TYR A 273 -16.81 16.27 -10.03
N LEU A 274 -15.57 15.83 -9.77
CA LEU A 274 -14.54 15.74 -10.80
C LEU A 274 -14.90 14.76 -11.93
N ILE A 275 -15.41 13.57 -11.59
CA ILE A 275 -15.77 12.56 -12.59
C ILE A 275 -16.93 13.04 -13.46
N GLU A 276 -17.89 13.77 -12.89
CA GLU A 276 -19.08 14.25 -13.60
C GLU A 276 -18.81 15.51 -14.45
N ASN A 277 -17.92 16.40 -13.98
CA ASN A 277 -17.80 17.75 -14.55
C ASN A 277 -16.47 18.01 -15.27
N LYS A 278 -15.50 17.10 -15.20
CA LYS A 278 -14.16 17.28 -15.80
C LYS A 278 -13.82 16.15 -16.76
N ARG A 279 -12.93 16.45 -17.70
CA ARG A 279 -12.33 15.44 -18.58
C ARG A 279 -11.30 14.65 -17.79
N VAL A 280 -11.74 13.53 -17.24
CA VAL A 280 -10.91 12.60 -16.48
C VAL A 280 -10.40 11.47 -17.39
N PHE A 281 -9.23 10.94 -17.08
CA PHE A 281 -8.71 9.73 -17.69
C PHE A 281 -8.06 8.83 -16.64
N ARG A 282 -7.98 7.52 -16.94
CA ARG A 282 -7.31 6.53 -16.11
C ARG A 282 -5.97 6.18 -16.74
N LEU A 283 -4.93 6.08 -15.92
CA LEU A 283 -3.61 5.71 -16.40
C LEU A 283 -3.60 4.23 -16.82
N LYS A 284 -3.08 3.95 -18.03
CA LYS A 284 -2.92 2.58 -18.57
C LYS A 284 -4.22 1.76 -18.53
N GLU A 285 -5.28 2.33 -19.11
CA GLU A 285 -6.61 1.70 -19.13
C GLU A 285 -6.63 0.36 -19.88
N ASP A 286 -5.75 0.18 -20.87
CA ASP A 286 -5.61 -1.05 -21.68
C ASP A 286 -5.36 -2.33 -20.85
N PHE A 287 -4.84 -2.19 -19.62
CA PHE A 287 -4.62 -3.33 -18.71
C PHE A 287 -5.89 -3.76 -17.93
N ASN A 288 -7.01 -3.08 -18.16
CA ASN A 288 -8.33 -3.37 -17.58
C ASN A 288 -8.29 -3.60 -16.06
N THR A 289 -7.54 -2.77 -15.33
CA THR A 289 -7.41 -2.88 -13.85
C THR A 289 -8.44 -2.05 -13.09
N ASP A 290 -9.25 -1.27 -13.81
CA ASP A 290 -10.20 -0.30 -13.26
C ASP A 290 -9.65 0.52 -12.08
N PRO A 291 -8.63 1.37 -12.31
CA PRO A 291 -8.11 2.27 -11.29
C PRO A 291 -9.19 3.13 -10.62
N LYS A 292 -9.19 3.20 -9.28
CA LYS A 292 -9.95 4.21 -8.51
C LYS A 292 -9.14 5.49 -8.32
N PHE A 293 -8.44 5.85 -9.39
CA PHE A 293 -7.49 6.93 -9.40
C PHE A 293 -7.53 7.59 -10.78
N TYR A 294 -7.89 8.87 -10.77
CA TYR A 294 -8.23 9.64 -11.95
C TYR A 294 -7.26 10.79 -12.13
N TYR A 295 -6.86 11.01 -13.37
CA TYR A 295 -6.05 12.16 -13.77
C TYR A 295 -6.91 13.10 -14.60
N PHE A 296 -6.74 14.40 -14.43
CA PHE A 296 -7.52 15.40 -15.17
C PHE A 296 -6.74 16.70 -15.34
N PHE A 297 -7.30 17.60 -16.15
CA PHE A 297 -6.83 18.97 -16.32
C PHE A 297 -7.99 19.91 -15.94
N SER A 298 -7.73 20.94 -15.13
CA SER A 298 -8.78 21.90 -14.73
C SER A 298 -8.92 23.10 -15.67
N ALA A 299 -7.93 23.31 -16.56
CA ALA A 299 -7.95 24.30 -17.62
C ALA A 299 -8.85 23.88 -18.79
#